data_AF-A0A965C392-F1
#
_entry.id   AF-A0A965C392-F1
#
_cell.length_a   1.000
_cell.length_b   1.000
_cell.length_c   1.000
_cell.angle_alpha   90.00
_cell.angle_beta   90.00
_cell.angle_gamma   90.00
#
_symmetry.space_group_name_H-M   'P 1'
#
loop_
_entity.id
_entity.type
_entity.pdbx_description
1 polymer ?
#
loop_
_entity_poly.entity_id
_entity_poly.type
_entity_poly.pdbx_seq_one_letter_code
_entity_poly.pdbx_strand_id
1 'polypeptide(L)' 'MNERLALRRDAVQAAMAARGIAYLKADWTRGDPAITALLRTHGREGVPLYLFWPPGGGEAQILPEVLTEAMVLRQIGAP' A
#
# COMPACT_ATOMS: atom_id res chain seq x y z
N MET A 1 11.83 4.61 3.93
CA MET A 1 12.52 3.30 3.94
C MET A 1 11.77 2.28 3.07
N ASN A 2 10.51 1.97 3.39
CA ASN A 2 9.67 1.01 2.65
C ASN A 2 9.53 1.30 1.16
N GLU A 3 9.36 2.57 0.76
CA GLU A 3 9.26 2.92 -0.66
C GLU A 3 10.47 2.43 -1.45
N ARG A 4 11.68 2.65 -0.93
CA ARG A 4 12.92 2.25 -1.61
C ARG A 4 13.21 0.75 -1.46
N LEU A 5 12.89 0.17 -0.31
CA LEU A 5 13.28 -1.21 0.00
C LEU A 5 12.28 -2.26 -0.49
N ALA A 6 11.01 -1.92 -0.66
CA ALA A 6 9.96 -2.84 -1.07
C ALA A 6 9.18 -2.34 -2.29
N LEU A 7 8.55 -1.17 -2.21
CA LEU A 7 7.54 -0.78 -3.21
C LEU A 7 8.15 -0.38 -4.56
N ARG A 8 9.29 0.32 -4.58
CA ARG A 8 9.96 0.78 -5.82
C ARG A 8 10.93 -0.26 -6.42
N ARG A 9 10.90 -1.51 -5.95
CA ARG A 9 11.72 -2.58 -6.52
C ARG A 9 11.16 -2.97 -7.88
N ASP A 10 12.04 -3.19 -8.85
CA ASP A 10 11.65 -3.49 -10.23
C ASP A 10 10.75 -4.72 -10.32
N ALA A 11 11.03 -5.76 -9.53
CA ALA A 11 10.19 -6.96 -9.49
C ALA A 11 8.77 -6.66 -8.98
N VAL A 12 8.63 -5.81 -7.96
CA VAL A 12 7.32 -5.40 -7.42
C VAL A 12 6.56 -4.54 -8.42
N GLN A 13 7.24 -3.57 -9.04
CA GLN A 13 6.63 -2.70 -10.05
C GLN A 13 6.17 -3.51 -11.28
N ALA A 14 7.02 -4.42 -11.77
CA ALA A 14 6.67 -5.32 -12.87
C ALA A 14 5.51 -6.25 -12.50
N ALA A 15 5.50 -6.80 -11.28
CA ALA A 15 4.43 -7.67 -10.82
C ALA A 15 3.09 -6.94 -10.68
N MET A 16 3.10 -5.70 -10.17
CA MET A 16 1.90 -4.84 -10.13
C MET A 16 1.39 -4.53 -11.53
N ALA A 17 2.27 -4.11 -12.45
CA ALA A 17 1.91 -3.81 -13.83
C ALA A 17 1.32 -5.03 -14.56
N ALA A 18 1.96 -6.20 -14.44
CA ALA A 18 1.51 -7.45 -15.05
C ALA A 18 0.12 -7.90 -14.53
N ARG A 19 -0.28 -7.45 -13.34
CA ARG A 19 -1.55 -7.80 -12.69
C ARG A 19 -2.59 -6.68 -12.75
N GLY A 20 -2.28 -5.56 -13.39
CA GLY A 20 -3.17 -4.39 -13.45
C GLY A 20 -3.42 -3.76 -12.07
N ILE A 21 -2.46 -3.85 -11.15
CA ILE A 21 -2.57 -3.25 -9.80
C ILE A 21 -2.14 -1.79 -9.88
N ALA A 22 -3.04 -0.88 -9.48
CA ALA A 22 -2.74 0.54 -9.37
C ALA A 22 -2.01 0.84 -8.05
N TYR A 23 -0.87 1.51 -8.13
CA TYR A 23 -0.15 2.02 -6.97
C TYR A 23 -0.52 3.49 -6.71
N LEU A 24 -1.12 3.76 -5.56
CA LEU A 24 -1.54 5.10 -5.14
C LEU A 24 -0.71 5.55 -3.93
N LYS A 25 -0.25 6.81 -3.98
CA LYS A 25 0.45 7.45 -2.86
C LYS A 25 -0.30 8.72 -2.46
N ALA A 26 -0.67 8.79 -1.19
CA ALA A 26 -1.28 9.96 -0.57
C ALA A 26 -0.24 10.70 0.29
N ASP A 27 -0.10 12.01 0.10
CA ASP A 27 0.82 12.85 0.88
C ASP A 27 0.04 13.54 2.02
N TRP A 28 0.36 13.15 3.26
CA TRP A 28 -0.28 13.67 4.47
C TRP A 28 0.52 14.80 5.14
N THR A 29 1.53 15.38 4.49
CA THR A 29 2.37 16.44 5.08
C THR A 29 1.58 17.64 5.59
N ARG A 30 0.43 17.94 4.98
CA ARG A 30 -0.45 19.07 5.35
C ARG A 30 -1.71 18.67 6.12
N GLY A 31 -1.83 17.41 6.53
CA GLY A 31 -3.00 16.93 7.28
C GLY A 31 -4.31 17.00 6.49
N ASP A 32 -4.29 16.60 5.21
CA ASP A 32 -5.47 16.65 4.34
C ASP A 32 -6.70 15.98 5.02
N PRO A 33 -7.88 16.63 5.06
CA PRO A 33 -9.06 16.10 5.75
C PRO A 33 -9.56 14.76 5.18
N ALA A 34 -9.47 14.54 3.87
CA ALA A 34 -9.91 13.29 3.25
C ALA A 34 -8.95 12.14 3.60
N ILE A 35 -7.64 12.40 3.59
CA ILE A 35 -6.65 11.42 4.04
C ILE A 35 -6.84 11.13 5.54
N THR A 36 -7.10 12.16 6.34
CA THR A 36 -7.33 12.00 7.79
C THR A 36 -8.58 11.18 8.09
N ALA A 37 -9.66 11.36 7.32
CA ALA A 37 -10.85 10.53 7.43
C ALA A 37 -10.54 9.06 7.11
N LEU A 38 -9.81 8.78 6.02
CA LEU A 38 -9.40 7.43 5.65
C LEU A 38 -8.50 6.78 6.72
N LEU A 39 -7.55 7.52 7.28
CA LEU A 39 -6.72 7.01 8.38
C LEU A 39 -7.60 6.57 9.57
N ARG A 40 -8.59 7.39 9.95
CA ARG A 40 -9.51 7.09 11.06
C ARG A 40 -10.41 5.89 10.78
N THR A 41 -10.89 5.69 9.55
CA THR A 41 -11.68 4.48 9.22
C THR A 41 -10.88 3.20 9.39
N HIS A 42 -9.55 3.29 9.34
CA HIS A 42 -8.63 2.18 9.59
C HIS A 42 -8.02 2.22 11.00
N GLY A 43 -8.57 3.01 11.93
CA GLY A 43 -8.12 3.09 13.32
C GLY A 43 -6.75 3.74 13.48
N ARG A 44 -6.33 4.60 12.54
CA ARG A 44 -5.04 5.30 12.56
C ARG A 44 -5.23 6.80 12.72
N GLU A 45 -4.32 7.41 13.48
CA GLU A 45 -4.27 8.87 13.67
C GLU A 45 -3.20 9.56 12.83
N GLY A 46 -2.39 8.79 12.08
CA GLY A 46 -1.29 9.31 11.28
C GLY A 46 -0.69 8.28 10.33
N VAL A 47 0.37 8.68 9.63
CA VAL A 47 1.16 7.85 8.70
C VAL A 47 2.34 7.19 9.42
N PRO A 48 2.89 6.06 8.91
CA PRO A 48 2.55 5.36 7.67
C PRO A 48 1.31 4.45 7.79
N LEU A 49 0.53 4.38 6.71
CA LEU A 49 -0.51 3.37 6.51
C LEU A 49 -0.38 2.81 5.10
N TYR A 50 -0.36 1.49 4.98
CA TYR A 50 -0.34 0.76 3.71
C TYR A 50 -1.58 -0.11 3.61
N LEU A 51 -2.30 0.03 2.51
CA LEU A 51 -3.55 -0.65 2.25
C LEU A 51 -3.46 -1.41 0.93
N PHE A 52 -4.00 -2.62 0.92
CA PHE A 52 -4.16 -3.43 -0.29
C PHE A 52 -5.64 -3.78 -0.47
N TRP A 53 -6.21 -3.34 -1.59
CA TRP A 53 -7.57 -3.73 -1.97
C TRP A 53 -7.52 -4.94 -2.91
N PRO A 54 -8.27 -6.01 -2.61
CA PRO A 54 -8.29 -7.20 -3.46
C PRO A 54 -9.00 -6.94 -4.80
N PRO A 55 -8.66 -7.72 -5.84
CA PRO A 55 -9.39 -7.68 -7.11
C PRO A 55 -10.86 -8.07 -6.88
N GLY A 56 -11.78 -7.41 -7.59
CA GLY A 56 -13.22 -7.59 -7.40
C GLY A 56 -13.83 -6.74 -6.28
N GLY A 57 -13.01 -5.94 -5.57
CA GLY A 57 -13.45 -5.09 -4.48
C GLY A 57 -13.52 -5.82 -3.14
N GLY A 58 -13.86 -5.08 -2.08
CA GLY A 58 -13.87 -5.57 -0.70
C GLY A 58 -13.12 -4.66 0.26
N GLU A 59 -13.03 -5.09 1.51
CA GLU A 59 -12.29 -4.35 2.54
C GLU A 59 -10.79 -4.33 2.27
N ALA A 60 -10.16 -3.20 2.59
CA ALA A 60 -8.73 -3.03 2.46
C ALA A 60 -8.00 -3.89 3.51
N GLN A 61 -7.00 -4.63 3.06
CA GLN A 61 -6.08 -5.31 3.95
C GLN A 61 -5.00 -4.33 4.41
N ILE A 62 -4.84 -4.17 5.72
CA ILE A 62 -3.78 -3.34 6.30
C ILE A 62 -2.47 -4.12 6.22
N LEU A 63 -1.46 -3.53 5.59
CA LEU A 63 -0.12 -4.12 5.53
C LEU A 63 0.75 -3.63 6.68
N PRO A 64 1.78 -4.42 7.08
CA PRO A 64 2.69 -4.01 8.15
C PRO A 64 3.43 -2.69 7.85
N GLU A 65 3.75 -1.96 8.90
CA GLU A 65 4.48 -0.68 8.81
C GLU A 65 5.93 -0.86 8.31
N VAL A 66 6.47 -2.07 8.40
CA VAL A 66 7.76 -2.42 7.78
C VAL A 66 7.46 -3.35 6.61
N LEU A 67 7.72 -2.86 5.40
CA LEU A 67 7.51 -3.63 4.18
C LEU A 67 8.82 -4.23 3.68
N THR A 68 8.75 -5.48 3.23
CA THR A 68 9.80 -6.13 2.44
C THR A 68 9.28 -6.45 1.05
N GLU A 69 10.17 -6.54 0.08
CA GLU A 69 9.85 -6.94 -1.30
C GLU A 69 9.06 -8.26 -1.34
N ALA A 70 9.56 -9.29 -0.65
CA ALA A 70 8.91 -10.61 -0.60
C ALA A 70 7.49 -10.56 0.00
N MET A 71 7.24 -9.71 0.99
CA MET A 71 5.89 -9.55 1.55
C MET A 71 4.94 -8.92 0.55
N VAL A 72 5.38 -7.89 -0.17
CA VAL A 72 4.56 -7.22 -1.19
C VAL A 72 4.27 -8.18 -2.34
N LEU A 73 5.27 -8.92 -2.82
CA LEU A 73 5.09 -9.93 -3.88
C LEU A 73 4.08 -11.00 -3.47
N ARG A 74 4.22 -11.55 -2.25
CA ARG A 74 3.25 -12.52 -1.72
C ARG A 74 1.84 -11.95 -1.64
N GLN A 75 1.71 -10.71 -1.16
CA GLN A 75 0.42 -10.03 -1.01
C GLN A 75 -0.31 -9.86 -2.35
N ILE A 76 0.43 -9.55 -3.41
CA ILE A 76 -0.13 -9.36 -4.75
C ILE A 76 -0.19 -10.65 -5.58
N GLY A 77 0.07 -11.81 -4.97
CA GLY A 77 0.05 -13.11 -5.66
C GLY A 77 1.14 -13.23 -6.74
N ALA A 78 2.30 -12.66 -6.50
CA ALA A 78 3.51 -12.84 -7.30
C ALA A 78 4.42 -13.92 -6.70
N PRO A 79 5.09 -14.73 -7.55
CA PRO A 79 5.99 -15.79 -7.09
C PRO A 79 7.21 -15.23 -6.34
#